data_AF-A0A922SSS2-F1
#
_entry.id   AF-A0A922SSS2-F1
#
_cell.length_a   1.000
_cell.length_b   1.000
_cell.length_c   1.000
_cell.angle_alpha   90.00
_cell.angle_beta   90.00
_cell.angle_gamma   90.00
#
_symmetry.space_group_name_H-M   'P 1'
#
loop_
_entity.id
_entity.type
_entity.pdbx_description
1 polymer ?
#
loop_
_entity_poly.entity_id
_entity_poly.type
_entity_poly.pdbx_seq_one_letter_code
_entity_poly.pdbx_strand_id
1 'polypeptide(L)'
;MESRIARQSEIISSITTIKVNFNKDSDSRKNAEYIKKRLGALDALWEEFEQNHSRISDHASEADEYFRLNTYQVGKDLYQSVRILLSSYGKSSKSTQPDGEVDELLAMQRTNFRALSRLIKSIKVENISDKWELEDELNGVQSIWKIIDAQHLKIDHILAGGDISYDEEFTRHDPTFKNNHHPKSKGYMTLLRSAFMLFTILASILMRGILYWCTFYVKTGYGYPD
;
A
#
# COMPACT_ATOMS: atom_id res chain seq x y z
N MET A 1 15.91 27.36 15.70
CA MET A 1 15.07 26.42 16.48
C MET A 1 13.72 27.04 16.77
N GLU A 2 13.67 28.18 17.46
CA GLU A 2 12.45 28.96 17.69
C GLU A 2 11.67 29.31 16.41
N SER A 3 12.37 29.66 15.33
CA SER A 3 11.74 29.91 14.02
C SER A 3 11.01 28.70 13.43
N ARG A 4 11.49 27.47 13.70
CA ARG A 4 10.84 26.23 13.25
C ARG A 4 9.65 25.89 14.13
N ILE A 5 9.74 26.12 15.44
CA ILE A 5 8.62 25.93 16.37
C ILE A 5 7.47 26.89 16.02
N ALA A 6 7.77 28.17 15.78
CA ALA A 6 6.80 29.14 15.29
C ALA A 6 6.15 28.69 13.97
N ARG A 7 6.96 28.13 13.05
CA ARG A 7 6.45 27.57 11.80
C ARG A 7 5.51 26.38 12.00
N GLN A 8 5.75 25.52 12.99
CA GLN A 8 4.82 24.43 13.33
C GLN A 8 3.45 24.98 13.76
N SER A 9 3.43 26.04 14.58
CA SER A 9 2.18 26.69 14.98
C SER A 9 1.44 27.33 13.79
N GLU A 10 2.17 27.96 12.86
CA GLU A 10 1.59 28.50 11.61
C GLU A 10 0.98 27.41 10.73
N ILE A 11 1.65 26.25 10.60
CA ILE A 11 1.15 25.14 9.82
C ILE A 11 -0.15 24.59 10.44
N ILE A 12 -0.20 24.41 11.76
CA ILE A 12 -1.43 23.98 12.47
C ILE A 12 -2.57 24.97 12.24
N SER A 13 -2.29 26.28 12.29
CA SER A 13 -3.27 27.32 11.98
C SER A 13 -3.75 27.26 10.52
N SER A 14 -2.85 26.97 9.58
CA SER A 14 -3.17 26.82 8.16
C SER A 14 -4.06 25.60 7.90
N ILE A 15 -3.78 24.46 8.55
CA ILE A 15 -4.62 23.25 8.48
C ILE A 15 -6.00 23.53 9.08
N THR A 16 -6.06 24.25 10.20
CA THR A 16 -7.33 24.67 10.82
C THR A 16 -8.13 25.57 9.87
N THR A 17 -7.46 26.48 9.17
CA THR A 17 -8.08 27.36 8.17
C THR A 17 -8.66 26.57 7.00
N ILE A 18 -7.97 25.52 6.52
CA ILE A 18 -8.51 24.61 5.51
C ILE A 18 -9.81 23.97 6.00
N LYS A 19 -9.84 23.47 7.23
CA LYS A 19 -11.04 22.87 7.85
C LYS A 19 -12.20 23.87 7.93
N VAL A 20 -11.94 25.08 8.42
CA VAL A 20 -12.97 26.12 8.58
C VAL A 20 -13.52 26.56 7.22
N ASN A 21 -12.64 26.80 6.24
CA ASN A 21 -13.05 27.19 4.89
C ASN A 21 -13.87 26.10 4.22
N PHE A 22 -13.44 24.85 4.38
CA PHE A 22 -14.20 23.71 3.91
C PHE A 22 -15.62 23.69 4.51
N ASN A 23 -15.76 23.84 5.83
CA ASN A 23 -17.07 23.83 6.47
C ASN A 23 -17.97 25.01 6.03
N LYS A 24 -17.38 26.17 5.73
CA LYS A 24 -18.12 27.38 5.30
C LYS A 24 -18.51 27.37 3.82
N ASP A 25 -17.71 26.75 2.97
CA ASP A 25 -17.96 26.73 1.53
C ASP A 25 -19.25 25.93 1.23
N SER A 26 -20.04 26.40 0.26
CA SER A 26 -21.28 25.76 -0.16
C SER A 26 -21.03 24.40 -0.83
N ASP A 27 -21.99 23.49 -0.73
CA ASP A 27 -21.89 22.14 -1.32
C ASP A 27 -21.67 22.17 -2.83
N SER A 28 -22.25 23.16 -3.53
CA SER A 28 -22.04 23.38 -4.97
C SER A 28 -20.58 23.63 -5.35
N ARG A 29 -19.74 24.13 -4.43
CA ARG A 29 -18.31 24.40 -4.66
C ARG A 29 -17.43 23.20 -4.34
N LYS A 30 -17.90 22.25 -3.54
CA LYS A 30 -17.13 21.10 -3.06
C LYS A 30 -17.18 19.92 -4.04
N ASN A 31 -16.84 20.20 -5.29
CA ASN A 31 -16.70 19.18 -6.32
C ASN A 31 -15.38 18.39 -6.18
N ALA A 32 -15.22 17.32 -6.95
CA ALA A 32 -14.05 16.45 -6.88
C ALA A 32 -12.71 17.20 -7.08
N GLU A 33 -12.69 18.21 -7.95
CA GLU A 33 -11.49 19.02 -8.21
C GLU A 33 -11.13 19.92 -7.01
N TYR A 34 -12.14 20.53 -6.38
CA TYR A 34 -12.00 21.30 -5.16
C TYR A 34 -11.43 20.44 -4.02
N ILE A 35 -11.99 19.24 -3.82
CA ILE A 35 -11.51 18.28 -2.80
C ILE A 35 -10.06 17.90 -3.08
N LYS A 36 -9.73 17.52 -4.32
CA LYS A 36 -8.37 17.15 -4.72
C LYS A 36 -7.36 18.27 -4.45
N LYS A 37 -7.71 19.52 -4.77
CA LYS A 37 -6.84 20.69 -4.52
C LYS A 37 -6.60 20.92 -3.03
N ARG A 38 -7.62 20.73 -2.19
CA ARG A 38 -7.49 20.88 -0.73
C ARG A 38 -6.70 19.74 -0.08
N LEU A 39 -6.88 18.51 -0.54
CA LEU A 39 -6.04 17.37 -0.12
C LEU A 39 -4.57 17.61 -0.47
N GLY A 40 -4.28 18.04 -1.71
CA GLY A 40 -2.90 18.35 -2.10
C GLY A 40 -2.26 19.47 -1.27
N ALA A 41 -3.01 20.52 -0.95
CA ALA A 41 -2.53 21.60 -0.08
C ALA A 41 -2.32 21.13 1.37
N LEU A 42 -3.21 20.25 1.87
CA LEU A 42 -3.11 19.67 3.20
C LEU A 42 -1.87 18.75 3.32
N ASP A 43 -1.64 17.90 2.34
CA ASP A 43 -0.51 16.97 2.32
C ASP A 43 0.83 17.72 2.21
N ALA A 44 0.91 18.80 1.42
CA ALA A 44 2.11 19.63 1.33
C ALA A 44 2.45 20.32 2.67
N LEU A 45 1.43 20.81 3.40
CA LEU A 45 1.61 21.39 4.73
C LEU A 45 2.06 20.33 5.75
N TRP A 46 1.53 19.11 5.66
CA TRP A 46 1.92 18.01 6.53
C TRP A 46 3.35 17.54 6.29
N GLU A 47 3.76 17.42 5.03
CA GLU A 47 5.14 17.08 4.67
C GLU A 47 6.13 18.10 5.25
N GLU A 48 5.82 19.40 5.14
CA GLU A 48 6.63 20.45 5.77
C GLU A 48 6.65 20.33 7.31
N PHE A 49 5.50 20.00 7.92
CA PHE A 49 5.37 19.80 9.37
C PHE A 49 6.24 18.65 9.87
N GLU A 50 6.23 17.52 9.17
CA GLU A 50 7.00 16.33 9.52
C GLU A 50 8.51 16.55 9.35
N GLN A 51 8.92 17.17 8.24
CA GLN A 51 10.33 17.54 8.02
C GLN A 51 10.84 18.52 9.09
N ASN A 52 10.01 19.48 9.49
CA ASN A 52 10.36 20.40 10.57
C ASN A 52 10.43 19.68 11.92
N HIS A 53 9.53 18.73 12.19
CA HIS A 53 9.53 17.94 13.43
C HIS A 53 10.80 17.10 13.56
N SER A 54 11.19 16.38 12.50
CA SER A 54 12.44 15.61 12.48
C SER A 54 13.65 16.49 12.83
N ARG A 55 13.76 17.67 12.20
CA ARG A 55 14.86 18.61 12.47
C ARG A 55 14.84 19.21 13.87
N ILE A 56 13.65 19.41 14.44
CA ILE A 56 13.50 19.87 15.83
C ILE A 56 13.92 18.74 16.78
N SER A 57 13.46 17.51 16.53
CA SER A 57 13.80 16.33 17.35
C SER A 57 15.31 16.03 17.39
N ASP A 58 16.04 16.35 16.32
CA ASP A 58 17.48 16.13 16.26
C ASP A 58 18.30 17.12 17.11
N HIS A 59 17.74 18.29 17.45
CA HIS A 59 18.49 19.41 18.05
C HIS A 59 17.88 19.95 19.34
N ALA A 60 16.70 19.46 19.72
CA ALA A 60 15.93 19.99 20.84
C ALA A 60 16.05 19.12 22.09
N SER A 61 15.92 19.75 23.26
CA SER A 61 15.84 19.05 24.53
C SER A 61 14.40 18.63 24.77
N GLU A 62 14.16 17.47 25.38
CA GLU A 62 12.82 17.01 25.77
C GLU A 62 12.10 17.98 26.73
N ALA A 63 12.85 18.91 27.35
CA ALA A 63 12.33 19.97 28.21
C ALA A 63 11.68 21.15 27.44
N ASP A 64 11.81 21.21 26.11
CA ASP A 64 11.25 22.29 25.31
C ASP A 64 9.71 22.22 25.27
N GLU A 65 9.07 23.39 25.33
CA GLU A 65 7.61 23.52 25.40
C GLU A 65 6.88 22.78 24.28
N TYR A 66 7.49 22.68 23.09
CA TYR A 66 6.98 21.95 21.95
C TYR A 66 6.70 20.47 22.24
N PHE A 67 7.61 19.79 22.94
CA PHE A 67 7.47 18.38 23.34
C PHE A 67 6.54 18.24 24.53
N ARG A 68 6.65 19.13 25.51
CA ARG A 68 5.78 19.14 26.70
C ARG A 68 4.30 19.33 26.34
N LEU A 69 4.01 20.17 25.36
CA LEU A 69 2.64 20.41 24.85
C LEU A 69 2.20 19.37 23.82
N ASN A 70 3.05 18.39 23.51
CA ASN A 70 2.79 17.36 22.51
C ASN A 70 2.29 17.93 21.18
N THR A 71 2.90 19.05 20.76
CA THR A 71 2.44 19.87 19.63
C THR A 71 2.44 19.08 18.33
N TYR A 72 3.38 18.13 18.19
CA TYR A 72 3.42 17.21 17.06
C TYR A 72 2.17 16.33 16.99
N GLN A 73 1.79 15.69 18.10
CA GLN A 73 0.61 14.81 18.13
C GLN A 73 -0.67 15.62 17.85
N VAL A 74 -0.81 16.80 18.45
CA VAL A 74 -1.96 17.69 18.18
C VAL A 74 -2.06 18.04 16.68
N GLY A 75 -0.92 18.36 16.05
CA GLY A 75 -0.88 18.62 14.61
C GLY A 75 -1.23 17.39 13.77
N LYS A 76 -0.74 16.21 14.17
CA LYS A 76 -1.03 14.92 13.51
C LYS A 76 -2.50 14.56 13.54
N ASP A 77 -3.12 14.64 14.72
CA ASP A 77 -4.54 14.35 14.91
C ASP A 77 -5.41 15.31 14.10
N LEU A 78 -5.03 16.59 14.08
CA LEU A 78 -5.72 17.60 13.28
C LEU A 78 -5.60 17.27 11.78
N TYR A 79 -4.41 16.99 11.27
CA TYR A 79 -4.18 16.60 9.88
C TYR A 79 -5.04 15.39 9.48
N GLN A 80 -5.00 14.32 10.27
CA GLN A 80 -5.77 13.10 10.02
C GLN A 80 -7.27 13.38 9.99
N SER A 81 -7.78 14.16 10.96
CA SER A 81 -9.20 14.53 11.02
C SER A 81 -9.67 15.29 9.78
N VAL A 82 -8.87 16.25 9.29
CA VAL A 82 -9.20 17.06 8.11
C VAL A 82 -9.10 16.22 6.84
N ARG A 83 -8.10 15.35 6.75
CA ARG A 83 -7.93 14.45 5.60
C ARG A 83 -9.09 13.48 5.44
N ILE A 84 -9.57 12.89 6.53
CA ILE A 84 -10.76 12.02 6.54
C ILE A 84 -12.00 12.80 6.12
N LEU A 85 -12.21 13.99 6.68
CA LEU A 85 -13.35 14.85 6.35
C LEU A 85 -13.37 15.25 4.86
N LEU A 86 -12.22 15.58 4.28
CA LEU A 86 -12.13 15.90 2.85
C LEU A 86 -12.32 14.67 1.96
N SER A 87 -11.76 13.53 2.35
CA SER A 87 -11.77 12.29 1.55
C SER A 87 -13.09 11.53 1.60
N SER A 88 -13.90 11.76 2.65
CA SER A 88 -15.25 11.20 2.80
C SER A 88 -16.34 12.07 2.17
N TYR A 89 -16.04 13.35 1.89
CA TYR A 89 -17.03 14.26 1.34
C TYR A 89 -17.44 13.90 -0.10
N GLY A 90 -18.75 13.88 -0.38
CA GLY A 90 -19.30 13.53 -1.69
C GLY A 90 -19.34 12.02 -1.98
N LYS A 91 -18.75 11.17 -1.12
CA LYS A 91 -19.03 9.75 -1.12
C LYS A 91 -20.38 9.56 -0.45
N SER A 92 -21.43 9.37 -1.26
CA SER A 92 -22.79 9.14 -0.76
C SER A 92 -22.78 8.06 0.32
N SER A 93 -23.37 8.40 1.46
CA SER A 93 -23.75 7.49 2.53
C SER A 93 -24.43 6.23 1.97
N LYS A 94 -23.68 5.15 1.84
CA LYS A 94 -24.23 3.79 1.70
C LYS A 94 -23.29 2.73 2.28
N SER A 95 -22.79 2.98 3.48
CA SER A 95 -22.74 1.96 4.53
C SER A 95 -22.44 2.62 5.86
N THR A 96 -23.31 2.31 6.81
CA THR A 96 -23.11 2.43 8.26
C THR A 96 -21.70 1.97 8.66
N GLN A 97 -21.10 2.65 9.63
CA GLN A 97 -19.75 2.45 10.15
C GLN A 97 -19.20 1.00 10.12
N PRO A 98 -17.96 0.77 9.60
CA PRO A 98 -17.31 -0.52 9.57
C PRO A 98 -16.01 -0.56 10.40
N ASP A 99 -15.94 0.06 11.58
CA ASP A 99 -14.70 -0.04 12.40
C ASP A 99 -14.35 -1.52 12.69
N GLY A 100 -15.35 -2.39 12.79
CA GLY A 100 -15.14 -3.85 12.89
C GLY A 100 -15.00 -4.60 11.56
N GLU A 101 -15.64 -4.16 10.47
CA GLU A 101 -15.60 -4.87 9.19
C GLU A 101 -14.26 -4.68 8.47
N VAL A 102 -13.64 -3.51 8.57
CA VAL A 102 -12.28 -3.29 8.07
C VAL A 102 -11.29 -4.16 8.84
N ASP A 103 -11.39 -4.16 10.18
CA ASP A 103 -10.51 -4.98 11.03
C ASP A 103 -10.65 -6.48 10.74
N GLU A 104 -11.88 -6.96 10.50
CA GLU A 104 -12.15 -8.34 10.10
C GLU A 104 -11.54 -8.65 8.73
N LEU A 105 -11.71 -7.77 7.74
CA LEU A 105 -11.12 -7.92 6.41
C LEU A 105 -9.58 -7.90 6.46
N LEU A 106 -8.98 -7.04 7.28
CA LEU A 106 -7.53 -6.98 7.51
C LEU A 106 -7.02 -8.27 8.16
N ALA A 107 -7.73 -8.80 9.17
CA ALA A 107 -7.40 -10.08 9.80
C ALA A 107 -7.49 -11.25 8.81
N MET A 108 -8.50 -11.24 7.94
CA MET A 108 -8.67 -12.25 6.89
C MET A 108 -7.53 -12.18 5.86
N GLN A 109 -7.14 -10.97 5.46
CA GLN A 109 -6.04 -10.77 4.51
C GLN A 109 -4.70 -11.26 5.07
N ARG A 110 -4.42 -11.01 6.36
CA ARG A 110 -3.23 -11.56 7.04
C ARG A 110 -3.21 -13.09 7.01
N THR A 111 -4.37 -13.71 7.18
CA THR A 111 -4.52 -15.17 7.07
C THR A 111 -4.23 -15.66 5.65
N ASN A 112 -4.73 -14.97 4.64
CA ASN A 112 -4.48 -15.28 3.23
C ASN A 112 -3.00 -15.14 2.86
N PHE A 113 -2.32 -14.09 3.32
CA PHE A 113 -0.88 -13.94 3.14
C PHE A 113 -0.09 -15.06 3.81
N ARG A 114 -0.49 -15.48 5.01
CA ARG A 114 0.12 -16.61 5.70
C ARG A 114 -0.09 -17.92 4.93
N ALA A 115 -1.26 -18.12 4.33
CA ALA A 115 -1.55 -19.28 3.49
C ALA A 115 -0.70 -19.28 2.22
N LEU A 116 -0.60 -18.14 1.53
CA LEU A 116 0.27 -17.97 0.36
C LEU A 116 1.74 -18.26 0.70
N SER A 117 2.23 -17.70 1.82
CA SER A 117 3.61 -17.92 2.27
C SER A 117 3.89 -19.40 2.57
N ARG A 118 2.92 -20.13 3.14
CA ARG A 118 3.05 -21.57 3.39
C ARG A 118 3.11 -22.36 2.09
N LEU A 119 2.23 -22.06 1.13
CA LEU A 119 2.20 -22.73 -0.17
C LEU A 119 3.50 -22.51 -0.95
N ILE A 120 3.97 -21.27 -1.02
CA ILE A 120 5.24 -20.95 -1.70
C ILE A 120 6.42 -21.70 -1.06
N LYS A 121 6.43 -21.86 0.27
CA LYS A 121 7.47 -22.60 0.99
C LYS A 121 7.36 -24.12 0.83
N SER A 122 6.18 -24.66 0.55
CA SER A 122 5.99 -26.10 0.34
C SER A 122 6.39 -26.54 -1.06
N ILE A 123 6.32 -25.66 -2.05
CA ILE A 123 6.70 -25.94 -3.43
C ILE A 123 8.23 -26.14 -3.50
N LYS A 124 8.64 -27.40 -3.70
CA LYS A 124 10.04 -27.77 -3.95
C LYS A 124 10.24 -27.98 -5.44
N VAL A 125 10.53 -26.89 -6.15
CA VAL A 125 10.68 -26.90 -7.62
C VAL A 125 11.71 -27.93 -8.09
N GLU A 126 12.77 -28.17 -7.31
CA GLU A 126 13.77 -29.20 -7.61
C GLU A 126 13.24 -30.64 -7.67
N ASN A 127 12.08 -30.91 -7.06
CA ASN A 127 11.47 -32.24 -7.01
C ASN A 127 10.35 -32.42 -8.06
N ILE A 128 10.03 -31.38 -8.82
CA ILE A 128 9.00 -31.42 -9.85
C ILE A 128 9.64 -31.92 -11.14
N SER A 129 9.24 -33.11 -11.60
CA SER A 129 9.75 -33.68 -12.86
C SER A 129 8.81 -33.42 -14.02
N ASP A 130 7.50 -33.36 -13.75
CA ASP A 130 6.49 -33.35 -14.78
C ASP A 130 5.80 -31.99 -14.92
N LYS A 131 5.45 -31.65 -16.16
CA LYS A 131 4.76 -30.40 -16.50
C LYS A 131 3.45 -30.23 -15.73
N TRP A 132 2.70 -31.32 -15.54
CA TRP A 132 1.39 -31.27 -14.88
C TRP A 132 1.52 -30.94 -13.39
N GLU A 133 2.56 -31.44 -12.71
CA GLU A 133 2.84 -31.14 -11.30
C GLU A 133 3.16 -29.66 -11.12
N LEU A 134 3.93 -29.10 -12.04
CA LEU A 134 4.25 -27.68 -12.08
C LEU A 134 3.00 -26.83 -12.32
N GLU A 135 2.11 -27.28 -13.21
CA GLU A 135 0.82 -26.62 -13.49
C GLU A 135 -0.12 -26.70 -12.26
N ASP A 136 -0.12 -27.81 -11.53
CA ASP A 136 -0.93 -27.98 -10.33
C ASP A 136 -0.49 -27.05 -9.19
N GLU A 137 0.81 -27.01 -8.89
CA GLU A 137 1.37 -26.09 -7.90
C GLU A 137 1.16 -24.62 -8.29
N LEU A 138 1.28 -24.31 -9.59
CA LEU A 138 1.00 -22.99 -10.12
C LEU A 138 -0.47 -22.61 -9.96
N ASN A 139 -1.40 -23.53 -10.22
CA ASN A 139 -2.84 -23.31 -10.04
C ASN A 139 -3.17 -23.05 -8.57
N GLY A 140 -2.50 -23.76 -7.64
CA GLY A 140 -2.61 -23.49 -6.21
C GLY A 140 -2.23 -22.06 -5.84
N VAL A 141 -1.08 -21.58 -6.33
CA VAL A 141 -0.59 -20.22 -6.07
C VAL A 141 -1.54 -19.18 -6.67
N GLN A 142 -1.99 -19.39 -7.91
CA GLN A 142 -2.94 -18.50 -8.58
C GLN A 142 -4.29 -18.42 -7.85
N SER A 143 -4.78 -19.55 -7.32
CA SER A 143 -6.04 -19.61 -6.59
C SER A 143 -6.00 -18.74 -5.33
N ILE A 144 -4.95 -18.87 -4.51
CA ILE A 144 -4.78 -18.06 -3.29
C ILE A 144 -4.59 -16.58 -3.64
N TRP A 145 -3.84 -16.28 -4.69
CA TRP A 145 -3.62 -14.89 -5.13
C TRP A 145 -4.92 -14.20 -5.56
N LYS A 146 -5.81 -14.89 -6.28
CA LYS A 146 -7.13 -14.34 -6.67
C LYS A 146 -7.97 -13.94 -5.45
N ILE A 147 -7.87 -14.71 -4.36
CA ILE A 147 -8.57 -14.41 -3.10
C ILE A 147 -7.98 -13.15 -2.46
N ILE A 148 -6.64 -13.06 -2.39
CA ILE A 148 -5.91 -11.89 -1.87
C ILE A 148 -6.28 -10.63 -2.66
N ASP A 149 -6.27 -10.69 -3.99
CA ASP A 149 -6.57 -9.57 -4.86
C ASP A 149 -8.02 -9.10 -4.70
N ALA A 150 -8.98 -10.04 -4.70
CA ALA A 150 -10.39 -9.73 -4.49
C ALA A 150 -10.66 -9.09 -3.12
N GLN A 151 -9.98 -9.54 -2.07
CA GLN A 151 -10.11 -8.93 -0.74
C GLN A 151 -9.40 -7.58 -0.65
N HIS A 152 -8.25 -7.41 -1.29
CA HIS A 152 -7.56 -6.13 -1.35
C HIS A 152 -8.42 -5.04 -1.99
N LEU A 153 -9.13 -5.35 -3.07
CA LEU A 153 -10.07 -4.41 -3.70
C LEU A 153 -11.21 -3.99 -2.75
N LYS A 154 -11.69 -4.89 -1.89
CA LYS A 154 -12.70 -4.55 -0.88
C LYS A 154 -12.12 -3.64 0.19
N ILE A 155 -10.92 -3.95 0.67
CA ILE A 155 -10.21 -3.15 1.67
C ILE A 155 -9.92 -1.75 1.12
N ASP A 156 -9.39 -1.64 -0.10
CA ASP A 156 -9.10 -0.36 -0.75
C ASP A 156 -10.37 0.44 -1.04
N HIS A 157 -11.49 -0.23 -1.38
CA HIS A 157 -12.77 0.47 -1.51
C HIS A 157 -13.21 1.15 -0.20
N ILE A 158 -13.01 0.47 0.94
CA ILE A 158 -13.43 0.99 2.25
C ILE A 158 -12.42 2.02 2.79
N LEU A 159 -11.12 1.72 2.70
CA LEU A 159 -10.04 2.57 3.20
C LEU A 159 -9.70 3.73 2.26
N ALA A 160 -10.05 3.63 0.98
CA ALA A 160 -9.74 4.61 -0.08
C ALA A 160 -8.27 5.06 -0.10
N GLY A 161 -7.33 4.14 0.11
CA GLY A 161 -5.89 4.42 0.23
C GLY A 161 -5.48 5.18 1.50
N GLY A 162 -6.24 5.04 2.59
CA GLY A 162 -6.03 5.72 3.87
C GLY A 162 -5.05 5.05 4.82
N ASP A 163 -4.84 3.73 4.71
CA ASP A 163 -3.97 2.96 5.61
C ASP A 163 -2.63 2.60 4.96
N ILE A 164 -1.62 3.39 5.29
CA ILE A 164 -0.24 3.25 4.80
C ILE A 164 0.40 1.94 5.30
N SER A 165 0.06 1.49 6.52
CA SER A 165 0.65 0.28 7.10
C SER A 165 0.18 -0.97 6.34
N TYR A 166 -1.09 -1.00 5.94
CA TYR A 166 -1.64 -2.06 5.12
C TYR A 166 -1.06 -2.06 3.71
N ASP A 167 -0.99 -0.88 3.07
CA ASP A 167 -0.40 -0.73 1.73
C ASP A 167 1.05 -1.24 1.71
N GLU A 168 1.85 -0.96 2.75
CA GLU A 168 3.20 -1.48 2.91
C GLU A 168 3.25 -3.00 3.11
N GLU A 169 2.34 -3.58 3.90
CA GLU A 169 2.26 -5.03 4.13
C GLU A 169 1.84 -5.78 2.86
N PHE A 170 0.86 -5.25 2.12
CA PHE A 170 0.48 -5.75 0.81
C PHE A 170 1.65 -5.65 -0.16
N THR A 171 2.31 -4.49 -0.22
CA THR A 171 3.50 -4.26 -1.05
C THR A 171 4.66 -5.20 -0.71
N ARG A 172 4.80 -5.61 0.56
CA ARG A 172 5.84 -6.58 0.97
C ARG A 172 5.57 -7.99 0.43
N HIS A 173 4.30 -8.38 0.37
CA HIS A 173 3.87 -9.67 -0.17
C HIS A 173 3.66 -9.62 -1.70
N ASP A 174 3.77 -8.43 -2.29
CA ASP A 174 3.90 -8.17 -3.71
C ASP A 174 5.40 -8.32 -4.12
N PRO A 175 5.81 -9.45 -4.74
CA PRO A 175 7.20 -9.68 -5.12
C PRO A 175 7.73 -8.73 -6.22
N THR A 176 6.90 -7.87 -6.81
CA THR A 176 7.32 -6.93 -7.87
C THR A 176 8.03 -5.68 -7.35
N PHE A 177 8.10 -5.45 -6.03
CA PHE A 177 8.59 -4.17 -5.50
C PHE A 177 10.11 -3.97 -5.53
N LYS A 178 10.92 -5.00 -5.86
CA LYS A 178 12.38 -4.83 -5.82
C LYS A 178 13.02 -4.17 -7.03
N ASN A 179 12.29 -3.83 -8.11
CA ASN A 179 12.97 -3.32 -9.30
C ASN A 179 12.39 -2.15 -10.07
N ASN A 180 11.31 -1.47 -9.68
CA ASN A 180 10.89 -0.25 -10.38
C ASN A 180 10.10 0.72 -9.50
N HIS A 181 10.81 1.70 -8.92
CA HIS A 181 10.19 2.90 -8.37
C HIS A 181 9.88 3.91 -9.49
N HIS A 182 8.61 4.19 -9.73
CA HIS A 182 8.15 5.57 -9.97
C HIS A 182 6.71 5.76 -9.47
N PRO A 183 6.45 6.72 -8.54
CA PRO A 183 5.16 6.91 -7.92
C PRO A 183 4.38 7.96 -8.71
N LYS A 184 3.56 7.57 -9.70
CA LYS A 184 2.59 8.47 -10.37
C LYS A 184 1.65 7.72 -11.32
N SER A 185 0.74 6.89 -10.80
CA SER A 185 -0.62 6.69 -11.36
C SER A 185 -1.37 5.61 -10.57
N LYS A 186 -2.14 6.04 -9.56
CA LYS A 186 -2.83 5.14 -8.61
C LYS A 186 -4.08 4.41 -9.16
N GLY A 187 -4.43 4.55 -10.43
CA GLY A 187 -5.67 3.95 -10.98
C GLY A 187 -5.49 2.81 -11.99
N TYR A 188 -4.41 2.85 -12.79
CA TYR A 188 -4.18 1.89 -13.88
C TYR A 188 -3.05 0.90 -13.58
N MET A 189 -2.30 1.14 -12.52
CA MET A 189 -1.15 0.32 -12.16
C MET A 189 -1.55 -1.00 -11.48
N THR A 190 -2.68 -1.11 -10.81
CA THR A 190 -3.03 -2.32 -10.03
C THR A 190 -3.31 -3.53 -10.93
N LEU A 191 -4.02 -3.33 -12.05
CA LEU A 191 -4.29 -4.37 -13.05
C LEU A 191 -3.05 -4.74 -13.89
N LEU A 192 -2.19 -3.76 -14.20
CA LEU A 192 -0.93 -4.01 -14.90
C LEU A 192 0.12 -4.68 -13.99
N ARG A 193 0.09 -4.40 -12.67
CA ARG A 193 1.00 -4.98 -11.67
C ARG A 193 0.66 -6.44 -11.36
N SER A 194 -0.62 -6.79 -11.23
CA SER A 194 -1.03 -8.19 -11.03
C SER A 194 -0.71 -9.06 -12.25
N ALA A 195 -0.85 -8.53 -13.47
CA ALA A 195 -0.45 -9.21 -14.71
C ALA A 195 1.08 -9.37 -14.84
N PHE A 196 1.86 -8.34 -14.46
CA PHE A 196 3.33 -8.39 -14.52
C PHE A 196 3.93 -9.29 -13.43
N MET A 197 3.33 -9.32 -12.25
CA MET A 197 3.74 -10.19 -11.15
C MET A 197 3.55 -11.67 -11.50
N LEU A 198 2.39 -12.05 -12.04
CA LEU A 198 2.16 -13.39 -12.58
C LEU A 198 3.20 -13.72 -13.65
N PHE A 199 3.49 -12.78 -14.56
CA PHE A 199 4.51 -12.98 -15.60
C PHE A 199 5.91 -13.23 -15.04
N THR A 200 6.33 -12.53 -13.98
CA THR A 200 7.66 -12.72 -13.37
C THR A 200 7.81 -14.03 -12.59
N ILE A 201 6.76 -14.45 -11.88
CA ILE A 201 6.72 -15.73 -11.18
C ILE A 201 6.68 -16.87 -12.22
N LEU A 202 5.83 -16.75 -13.25
CA LEU A 202 5.74 -17.68 -14.37
C LEU A 202 7.06 -17.79 -15.13
N ALA A 203 7.71 -16.66 -15.43
CA ALA A 203 8.99 -16.64 -16.14
C ALA A 203 10.11 -17.25 -15.29
N SER A 204 10.13 -17.02 -13.97
CA SER A 204 11.14 -17.59 -13.08
C SER A 204 10.98 -19.11 -12.93
N ILE A 205 9.73 -19.59 -12.86
CA ILE A 205 9.40 -21.03 -12.78
C ILE A 205 9.70 -21.71 -14.13
N LEU A 206 9.25 -21.13 -15.25
CA LEU A 206 9.51 -21.65 -16.61
C LEU A 206 10.99 -21.64 -16.97
N MET A 207 11.73 -20.56 -16.71
CA MET A 207 13.15 -20.47 -17.02
C MET A 207 13.97 -21.48 -16.21
N ARG A 208 13.62 -21.72 -14.94
CA ARG A 208 14.27 -22.75 -14.12
C ARG A 208 13.94 -24.16 -14.57
N GLY A 209 12.68 -24.43 -14.96
CA GLY A 209 12.28 -25.70 -15.55
C GLY A 209 12.94 -25.99 -16.89
N ILE A 210 13.04 -24.98 -17.78
CA ILE A 210 13.71 -25.10 -19.08
C ILE A 210 15.22 -25.32 -18.92
N LEU A 211 15.88 -24.59 -18.00
CA LEU A 211 17.29 -24.81 -17.69
C LEU A 211 17.54 -26.22 -17.13
N TYR A 212 16.63 -26.74 -16.29
CA TYR A 212 16.71 -28.09 -15.76
C TYR A 212 16.51 -29.15 -16.85
N TRP A 213 15.56 -28.92 -17.77
CA TRP A 213 15.31 -29.83 -18.89
C TRP A 213 16.44 -29.82 -19.91
N CYS A 214 17.00 -28.65 -20.25
CA CYS A 214 18.16 -28.54 -21.13
C CYS A 214 19.42 -29.18 -20.52
N THR A 215 19.63 -29.07 -19.21
CA THR A 215 20.77 -29.71 -18.54
C THR A 215 20.59 -31.21 -18.35
N PHE A 216 19.35 -31.68 -18.16
CA PHE A 216 19.02 -33.10 -18.12
C PHE A 216 19.14 -33.77 -19.49
N TYR A 217 18.63 -33.14 -20.56
CA TYR A 217 18.70 -33.65 -21.93
C TYR A 217 20.14 -33.76 -22.45
N VAL A 218 21.03 -32.85 -22.02
CA VAL A 218 22.47 -32.91 -22.33
C VAL A 218 23.19 -34.00 -21.52
N LYS A 219 22.68 -34.36 -20.33
CA LYS A 219 23.29 -35.40 -19.47
C LYS A 219 22.83 -36.83 -19.77
N THR A 220 21.62 -37.03 -20.31
CA THR A 220 21.06 -38.38 -20.52
C THR A 220 21.29 -38.96 -21.91
N GLY A 221 21.95 -38.24 -22.82
CA GLY A 221 22.65 -38.82 -23.97
C GLY A 221 21.90 -39.95 -24.69
N TYR A 222 20.68 -39.71 -25.14
CA TYR A 222 20.04 -40.61 -26.11
C TYR A 222 20.55 -40.26 -27.50
N GLY A 223 21.58 -40.99 -27.93
CA GLY A 223 21.89 -41.13 -29.35
C GLY A 223 20.68 -41.70 -30.08
N TYR A 224 20.32 -41.09 -31.19
CA TYR A 224 19.40 -41.67 -32.16
C TYR A 224 19.93 -43.04 -32.61
N PRO A 225 19.15 -44.12 -32.54
CA PRO A 225 19.43 -45.29 -33.35
C PRO A 225 18.83 -45.05 -34.75
N ASP A 226 19.71 -44.99 -35.75
CA ASP A 226 19.38 -45.36 -37.14
C ASP A 226 19.21 -46.88 -37.25
#